data_AF-A0A356P7K5-F1
#
_entry.id   AF-A0A356P7K5-F1
#
_cell.length_a   1.000
_cell.length_b   1.000
_cell.length_c   1.000
_cell.angle_alpha   90.00
_cell.angle_beta   90.00
_cell.angle_gamma   90.00
#
_symmetry.space_group_name_H-M   'P 1'
#
loop_
_entity.id
_entity.type
_entity.pdbx_description
1 polymer ?
#
loop_
_entity_poly.entity_id
_entity_poly.type
_entity_poly.pdbx_seq_one_letter_code
_entity_poly.pdbx_strand_id
1 'polypeptide(L)'
;MISFLLSLFKRNHFTGVLSDTRPQEEKDQDVLHEEVASGTGITWTVKQQSDWKKYPKRDQDGSGSCVAHSNAHATGIERLTFKILSALDIYDRRSNKPQEGMIPIQGIKITCDHGVIPESLLPSQYMSEYEMNQQVIRTPDMIAQAEEFKGGTPITLPIDIDAIAQVLDQGQPVLLCLSADTSEWNSFPQMTAYSLNMRHNVTVVDRTIYQDQKCLIVDDSFMVNTTINGEGQRIISEDFILKRAFFAGYKKIIPPPQPIPKPNHIFTIDMRFGDRNNEVTALQDRLKSEGFFPNIPSTGYFGSISKKAVVAYQTKHNIPSTGFCGPLTRSALNNT
;
A
#
# COMPACT_ATOMS: atom_id res chain seq x y z
N MET A 1 14.15 28.98 31.94
CA MET A 1 12.68 29.16 31.86
C MET A 1 12.28 29.86 30.55
N ILE A 2 12.90 29.50 29.41
CA ILE A 2 12.64 30.09 28.06
C ILE A 2 12.86 28.99 26.99
N SER A 3 12.34 27.78 27.21
CA SER A 3 12.47 26.67 26.22
C SER A 3 11.18 25.87 26.06
N PHE A 4 10.06 26.36 26.59
CA PHE A 4 8.78 25.64 26.61
C PHE A 4 7.63 26.42 25.94
N LEU A 5 7.92 27.56 25.31
CA LEU A 5 6.91 28.50 24.80
C LEU A 5 6.92 28.69 23.27
N LEU A 6 7.64 27.85 22.51
CA LEU A 6 7.67 27.94 21.04
C LEU A 6 6.88 26.85 20.31
N SER A 7 6.22 25.89 20.98
CA SER A 7 5.51 24.78 20.31
C SER A 7 3.98 24.95 20.17
N LEU A 8 3.46 26.17 20.25
CA LEU A 8 2.00 26.43 20.22
C LEU A 8 1.52 27.33 19.09
N PHE A 9 2.29 27.43 18.01
CA PHE A 9 1.64 27.68 16.72
C PHE A 9 0.93 26.39 16.32
N LYS A 10 -0.37 26.30 16.63
CA LYS A 10 -1.26 25.33 16.01
C LYS A 10 -1.05 25.46 14.50
N ARG A 11 -0.34 24.51 13.88
CA ARG A 11 -0.36 24.35 12.43
C ARG A 11 -1.83 24.18 12.08
N ASN A 12 -2.44 25.22 11.49
CA ASN A 12 -3.87 25.20 11.16
C ASN A 12 -4.21 24.10 10.14
N HIS A 13 -3.21 23.53 9.48
CA HIS A 13 -3.30 22.35 8.63
C HIS A 13 -2.05 21.47 8.81
N PHE A 14 -2.23 20.16 9.01
CA PHE A 14 -1.16 19.16 9.01
C PHE A 14 -1.32 18.26 7.78
N THR A 15 -0.36 18.31 6.86
CA THR A 15 -0.45 17.56 5.59
C THR A 15 0.81 16.71 5.38
N GLY A 16 0.86 15.53 5.99
CA GLY A 16 1.90 14.55 5.69
C GLY A 16 1.62 13.74 4.42
N VAL A 17 0.35 13.72 3.97
CA VAL A 17 -0.06 13.05 2.73
C VAL A 17 -0.38 14.06 1.63
N LEU A 18 0.30 13.93 0.50
CA LEU A 18 0.07 14.73 -0.70
C LEU A 18 -0.93 14.07 -1.65
N SER A 19 -1.58 14.88 -2.47
CA SER A 19 -2.41 14.39 -3.58
C SER A 19 -1.55 13.73 -4.64
N ASP A 20 -2.10 12.69 -5.28
CA ASP A 20 -1.41 12.02 -6.37
C ASP A 20 -1.46 12.84 -7.66
N THR A 21 -0.40 13.59 -7.92
CA THR A 21 -0.24 14.47 -9.09
C THR A 21 0.39 13.77 -10.30
N ARG A 22 0.61 12.45 -10.24
CA ARG A 22 1.25 11.71 -11.34
C ARG A 22 0.36 11.73 -12.59
N PRO A 23 0.95 11.70 -13.81
CA PRO A 23 0.20 11.60 -15.06
C PRO A 23 -0.70 10.36 -15.09
N GLN A 24 -1.82 10.43 -15.82
CA GLN A 24 -2.75 9.31 -15.91
C GLN A 24 -2.09 8.05 -16.49
N GLU A 25 -1.17 8.21 -17.44
CA GLU A 25 -0.41 7.11 -18.03
C GLU A 25 0.44 6.33 -17.00
N GLU A 26 0.90 7.00 -15.94
CA GLU A 26 1.61 6.33 -14.85
C GLU A 26 0.64 5.63 -13.90
N LYS A 27 -0.52 6.24 -13.63
CA LYS A 27 -1.58 5.67 -12.80
C LYS A 27 -2.19 4.43 -13.45
N ASP A 28 -2.34 4.41 -14.77
CA ASP A 28 -2.85 3.27 -15.54
C ASP A 28 -1.90 2.05 -15.50
N GLN A 29 -0.67 2.23 -14.99
CA GLN A 29 0.29 1.14 -14.78
C GLN A 29 0.28 0.59 -13.35
N ASP A 30 -0.43 1.24 -12.43
CA ASP A 30 -0.55 0.75 -11.06
C ASP A 30 -1.38 -0.54 -11.05
N VAL A 31 -0.99 -1.48 -10.19
CA VAL A 31 -1.69 -2.76 -10.06
C VAL A 31 -2.83 -2.58 -9.07
N LEU A 32 -4.04 -2.91 -9.50
CA LEU A 32 -5.22 -2.85 -8.64
C LEU A 32 -5.40 -4.16 -7.88
N HIS A 33 -5.97 -4.09 -6.67
CA HIS A 33 -6.22 -5.28 -5.85
C HIS A 33 -7.09 -6.32 -6.56
N GLU A 34 -8.05 -5.87 -7.38
CA GLU A 34 -8.91 -6.75 -8.18
C GLU A 34 -8.16 -7.57 -9.25
N GLU A 35 -6.90 -7.23 -9.57
CA GLU A 35 -6.03 -8.03 -10.43
C GLU A 35 -5.40 -9.22 -9.69
N VAL A 36 -5.33 -9.16 -8.35
CA VAL A 36 -4.62 -10.12 -7.51
C VAL A 36 -5.50 -10.77 -6.43
N ALA A 37 -6.77 -10.35 -6.32
CA ALA A 37 -7.72 -10.82 -5.32
C ALA A 37 -8.14 -12.28 -5.56
N SER A 38 -8.29 -13.05 -4.48
CA SER A 38 -8.66 -14.47 -4.53
C SER A 38 -10.15 -14.76 -4.25
N GLY A 39 -11.00 -13.74 -4.17
CA GLY A 39 -12.47 -13.90 -4.18
C GLY A 39 -13.10 -14.62 -2.99
N THR A 40 -12.49 -14.58 -1.80
CA THR A 40 -13.04 -15.26 -0.60
C THR A 40 -13.82 -14.31 0.29
N GLY A 41 -14.94 -14.80 0.85
CA GLY A 41 -15.71 -14.06 1.84
C GLY A 41 -14.93 -13.86 3.15
N ILE A 42 -15.17 -12.75 3.84
CA ILE A 42 -14.52 -12.45 5.13
C ILE A 42 -15.47 -12.75 6.28
N THR A 43 -14.92 -13.39 7.31
CA THR A 43 -15.59 -13.54 8.61
C THR A 43 -15.04 -12.53 9.59
N TRP A 44 -15.92 -11.73 10.20
CA TRP A 44 -15.57 -10.77 11.24
C TRP A 44 -15.79 -11.37 12.63
N THR A 45 -14.84 -11.15 13.52
CA THR A 45 -14.88 -11.66 14.90
C THR A 45 -14.51 -10.58 15.89
N VAL A 46 -15.03 -10.69 17.11
CA VAL A 46 -14.59 -9.88 18.24
C VAL A 46 -13.24 -10.40 18.71
N LYS A 47 -12.25 -9.51 18.83
CA LYS A 47 -10.95 -9.78 19.44
C LYS A 47 -10.76 -8.89 20.66
N GLN A 48 -10.26 -9.45 21.75
CA GLN A 48 -9.85 -8.65 22.91
C GLN A 48 -8.62 -7.82 22.54
N GLN A 49 -8.46 -6.65 23.17
CA GLN A 49 -7.31 -5.77 22.93
C GLN A 49 -5.95 -6.43 23.24
N SER A 50 -5.92 -7.44 24.12
CA SER A 50 -4.73 -8.26 24.36
C SER A 50 -4.28 -9.03 23.13
N ASP A 51 -5.21 -9.38 22.24
CA ASP A 51 -5.01 -10.30 21.13
C ASP A 51 -4.76 -9.58 19.80
N TRP A 52 -4.94 -8.26 19.78
CA TRP A 52 -4.59 -7.46 18.61
C TRP A 52 -3.09 -7.52 18.37
N LYS A 53 -2.69 -7.60 17.11
CA LYS A 53 -1.27 -7.48 16.73
C LYS A 53 -0.71 -6.17 17.26
N LYS A 54 0.46 -6.23 17.89
CA LYS A 54 1.15 -5.08 18.50
C LYS A 54 2.58 -5.02 18.01
N TYR A 55 3.03 -3.81 17.73
CA TYR A 55 4.39 -3.52 17.31
C TYR A 55 4.93 -2.33 18.10
N PRO A 56 6.26 -2.14 18.17
CA PRO A 56 6.87 -0.99 18.81
C PRO A 56 6.30 0.33 18.30
N LYS A 57 5.96 1.20 19.24
CA LYS A 57 5.47 2.56 19.01
C LYS A 57 6.41 3.35 18.10
N ARG A 58 5.83 4.13 17.19
CA ARG A 58 6.55 5.03 16.29
C ARG A 58 6.09 6.46 16.49
N ASP A 59 6.97 7.43 16.25
CA ASP A 59 6.66 8.84 16.44
C ASP A 59 7.38 9.72 15.42
N GLN A 60 6.60 10.43 14.59
CA GLN A 60 7.09 11.33 13.56
C GLN A 60 7.31 12.77 14.05
N ASP A 61 7.02 13.03 15.33
CA ASP A 61 7.02 14.34 15.96
C ASP A 61 6.23 15.38 15.13
N GLY A 62 6.87 16.48 14.73
CA GLY A 62 6.25 17.55 13.96
C GLY A 62 6.41 17.44 12.44
N SER A 63 7.05 16.40 11.92
CA SER A 63 7.36 16.26 10.49
C SER A 63 6.16 15.73 9.68
N GLY A 64 6.14 16.01 8.37
CA GLY A 64 5.13 15.50 7.43
C GLY A 64 5.39 14.06 6.97
N SER A 65 6.17 13.29 7.72
CA SER A 65 6.73 12.00 7.27
C SER A 65 5.84 10.77 7.52
N CYS A 66 4.55 10.95 7.82
CA CYS A 66 3.61 9.85 8.13
C CYS A 66 3.59 8.73 7.09
N VAL A 67 3.68 9.06 5.79
CA VAL A 67 3.74 8.07 4.70
C VAL A 67 5.00 7.22 4.83
N ALA A 68 6.15 7.84 5.13
CA ALA A 68 7.41 7.14 5.28
C ALA A 68 7.44 6.28 6.55
N HIS A 69 6.94 6.80 7.68
CA HIS A 69 6.79 6.02 8.92
C HIS A 69 5.91 4.79 8.72
N SER A 70 4.76 4.96 8.08
CA SER A 70 3.82 3.86 7.86
C SER A 70 4.40 2.82 6.89
N ASN A 71 5.08 3.25 5.82
CA ASN A 71 5.77 2.34 4.89
C ASN A 71 6.93 1.57 5.54
N ALA A 72 7.75 2.24 6.36
CA ALA A 72 8.84 1.59 7.11
C ALA A 72 8.28 0.55 8.09
N HIS A 73 7.18 0.89 8.77
CA HIS A 73 6.49 -0.02 9.69
C HIS A 73 5.88 -1.23 8.97
N ALA A 74 5.13 -0.99 7.88
CA ALA A 74 4.55 -2.05 7.07
C ALA A 74 5.62 -2.99 6.50
N THR A 75 6.71 -2.45 5.97
CA THR A 75 7.84 -3.25 5.45
C THR A 75 8.50 -4.09 6.55
N GLY A 76 8.56 -3.58 7.77
CA GLY A 76 9.04 -4.32 8.94
C GLY A 76 8.15 -5.51 9.32
N ILE A 77 6.83 -5.37 9.19
CA ILE A 77 5.81 -6.39 9.50
C ILE A 77 5.84 -7.56 8.53
N GLU A 78 6.20 -7.34 7.27
CA GLU A 78 6.23 -8.37 6.22
C GLU A 78 7.26 -9.49 6.48
N ARG A 79 8.13 -9.33 7.48
CA ARG A 79 9.14 -10.31 7.86
C ARG A 79 8.59 -11.27 8.92
N LEU A 80 9.06 -12.52 8.89
CA LEU A 80 8.74 -13.53 9.92
C LEU A 80 9.03 -13.03 11.34
N THR A 81 10.11 -12.25 11.48
CA THR A 81 10.41 -11.50 12.69
C THR A 81 10.42 -10.03 12.35
N PHE A 82 9.55 -9.27 13.03
CA PHE A 82 9.41 -7.83 12.83
C PHE A 82 10.76 -7.11 12.89
N LYS A 83 10.96 -6.16 11.97
CA LYS A 83 12.16 -5.30 11.90
C LYS A 83 11.76 -3.83 12.02
N ILE A 84 12.51 -3.08 12.82
CA ILE A 84 12.34 -1.63 12.95
C ILE A 84 13.17 -0.97 11.85
N LEU A 85 12.50 -0.28 10.93
CA LEU A 85 13.11 0.31 9.73
C LEU A 85 13.01 1.84 9.73
N SER A 86 13.92 2.48 8.99
CA SER A 86 14.08 3.94 8.94
C SER A 86 13.04 4.61 8.04
N ALA A 87 12.22 5.48 8.62
CA ALA A 87 11.37 6.37 7.83
C ALA A 87 12.19 7.42 7.07
N LEU A 88 13.36 7.81 7.60
CA LEU A 88 14.23 8.80 6.97
C LEU A 88 14.78 8.31 5.62
N ASP A 89 15.13 7.03 5.49
CA ASP A 89 15.58 6.47 4.22
C ASP A 89 14.53 6.61 3.11
N ILE A 90 13.26 6.36 3.45
CA ILE A 90 12.13 6.48 2.52
C ILE A 90 11.85 7.95 2.21
N TYR A 91 11.75 8.79 3.26
CA TYR A 91 11.37 10.19 3.12
C TYR A 91 12.41 11.00 2.33
N ASP A 92 13.70 10.68 2.47
CA ASP A 92 14.79 11.29 1.69
C ASP A 92 14.68 11.04 0.18
N ARG A 93 14.03 9.93 -0.25
CA ARG A 93 13.90 9.52 -1.65
C ARG A 93 12.65 10.06 -2.35
N ARG A 94 11.78 10.79 -1.63
CA ARG A 94 10.54 11.33 -2.21
C ARG A 94 10.86 12.36 -3.31
N SER A 95 10.05 12.38 -4.36
CA SER A 95 10.28 13.27 -5.51
C SER A 95 10.06 14.75 -5.19
N ASN A 96 9.31 15.06 -4.13
CA ASN A 96 9.01 16.42 -3.69
C ASN A 96 9.96 16.91 -2.60
N LYS A 97 11.18 16.36 -2.47
CA LYS A 97 12.17 16.89 -1.52
C LYS A 97 12.60 18.31 -1.97
N PRO A 98 12.66 19.32 -1.08
CA PRO A 98 12.50 19.27 0.38
C PRO A 98 11.10 19.64 0.89
N GLN A 99 10.07 19.73 0.04
CA GLN A 99 8.71 20.05 0.49
C GLN A 99 8.16 18.97 1.43
N GLU A 100 7.39 19.40 2.43
CA GLU A 100 6.77 18.53 3.43
C GLU A 100 5.73 17.59 2.79
N GLY A 101 5.63 16.38 3.33
CA GLY A 101 4.67 15.37 2.92
C GLY A 101 5.15 14.51 1.76
N MET A 102 4.35 13.50 1.41
CA MET A 102 4.68 12.52 0.38
C MET A 102 3.42 11.97 -0.30
N ILE A 103 3.53 11.59 -1.58
CA ILE A 103 2.46 10.88 -2.28
C ILE A 103 2.40 9.43 -1.76
N PRO A 104 1.23 8.89 -1.34
CA PRO A 104 1.15 7.57 -0.68
C PRO A 104 1.76 6.41 -1.45
N ILE A 105 1.38 6.26 -2.72
CA ILE A 105 1.84 5.16 -3.59
C ILE A 105 3.34 5.24 -3.89
N GLN A 106 3.93 6.44 -3.86
CA GLN A 106 5.36 6.62 -4.01
C GLN A 106 6.12 6.01 -2.82
N GLY A 107 5.57 6.07 -1.61
CA GLY A 107 6.15 5.42 -0.44
C GLY A 107 6.31 3.92 -0.67
N ILE A 108 5.26 3.27 -1.17
CA ILE A 108 5.29 1.83 -1.47
C ILE A 108 6.32 1.54 -2.56
N LYS A 109 6.31 2.31 -3.66
CA LYS A 109 7.27 2.18 -4.76
C LYS A 109 8.72 2.27 -4.29
N ILE A 110 9.05 3.25 -3.46
CA ILE A 110 10.40 3.40 -2.90
C ILE A 110 10.81 2.15 -2.11
N THR A 111 9.93 1.59 -1.28
CA THR A 111 10.26 0.35 -0.55
C THR A 111 10.42 -0.85 -1.48
N CYS A 112 9.65 -0.93 -2.57
CA CYS A 112 9.83 -1.97 -3.59
C CYS A 112 11.16 -1.83 -4.33
N ASP A 113 11.54 -0.60 -4.68
CA ASP A 113 12.67 -0.33 -5.57
C ASP A 113 14.02 -0.29 -4.83
N HIS A 114 14.00 0.03 -3.54
CA HIS A 114 15.23 0.27 -2.76
C HIS A 114 15.30 -0.54 -1.47
N GLY A 115 14.21 -1.16 -1.03
CA GLY A 115 14.11 -1.65 0.34
C GLY A 115 14.18 -0.51 1.35
N VAL A 116 14.55 -0.81 2.59
CA VAL A 116 14.60 0.19 3.68
C VAL A 116 15.73 -0.12 4.65
N ILE A 117 16.56 0.88 4.95
CA ILE A 117 17.65 0.76 5.93
C ILE A 117 17.07 0.50 7.35
N PRO A 118 17.67 -0.40 8.14
CA PRO A 118 17.31 -0.59 9.55
C PRO A 118 17.43 0.70 10.39
N GLU A 119 16.47 0.91 11.31
CA GLU A 119 16.42 2.08 12.18
C GLU A 119 17.70 2.26 13.03
N SER A 120 18.35 1.16 13.41
CA SER A 120 19.60 1.17 14.18
C SER A 120 20.78 1.80 13.44
N LEU A 121 20.73 1.86 12.10
CA LEU A 121 21.77 2.47 11.27
C LEU A 121 21.41 3.88 10.83
N LEU A 122 20.11 4.14 10.62
CA LEU A 122 19.61 5.45 10.21
C LEU A 122 18.37 5.82 11.03
N PRO A 123 18.53 6.42 12.22
CA PRO A 123 17.41 6.79 13.07
C PRO A 123 16.48 7.81 12.41
N SER A 124 15.20 7.76 12.75
CA SER A 124 14.15 8.61 12.17
C SER A 124 13.08 9.04 13.18
N GLN A 125 13.10 8.51 14.40
CA GLN A 125 12.12 8.90 15.43
C GLN A 125 12.34 10.31 15.97
N TYR A 126 11.23 10.98 16.28
CA TYR A 126 11.22 12.29 16.94
C TYR A 126 11.94 13.40 16.17
N MET A 127 12.02 13.26 14.84
CA MET A 127 12.69 14.23 13.98
C MET A 127 11.72 15.30 13.49
N SER A 128 12.15 16.55 13.59
CA SER A 128 11.50 17.69 12.95
C SER A 128 11.55 17.58 11.42
N GLU A 129 10.72 18.37 10.73
CA GLU A 129 10.77 18.44 9.26
C GLU A 129 12.16 18.87 8.74
N TYR A 130 12.88 19.70 9.48
CA TYR A 130 14.24 20.12 9.09
C TYR A 130 15.23 18.95 9.15
N GLU A 131 15.18 18.13 10.20
CA GLU A 131 16.03 16.95 10.38
C GLU A 131 15.71 15.89 9.33
N MET A 132 14.42 15.63 9.09
CA MET A 132 13.95 14.70 8.05
C MET A 132 14.36 15.12 6.63
N ASN A 133 14.72 16.39 6.41
CA ASN A 133 15.18 16.92 5.13
C ASN A 133 16.69 16.99 4.97
N GLN A 134 17.47 16.65 6.00
CA GLN A 134 18.92 16.56 5.85
C GLN A 134 19.29 15.52 4.81
N GLN A 135 20.46 15.71 4.18
CA GLN A 135 20.95 14.77 3.20
C GLN A 135 21.35 13.46 3.88
N VAL A 136 20.80 12.33 3.41
CA VAL A 136 21.21 11.01 3.88
C VAL A 136 22.42 10.53 3.08
N ILE A 137 23.54 10.28 3.77
CA ILE A 137 24.71 9.60 3.20
C ILE A 137 24.55 8.10 3.46
N ARG A 138 24.31 7.31 2.41
CA ARG A 138 24.12 5.86 2.50
C ARG A 138 25.43 5.13 2.31
N THR A 139 25.89 4.41 3.32
CA THR A 139 27.08 3.56 3.21
C THR A 139 26.79 2.28 2.43
N PRO A 140 27.80 1.58 1.90
CA PRO A 140 27.60 0.27 1.25
C PRO A 140 26.91 -0.76 2.15
N ASP A 141 27.22 -0.76 3.46
CA ASP A 141 26.58 -1.65 4.44
C ASP A 141 25.09 -1.33 4.63
N MET A 142 24.74 -0.05 4.77
CA MET A 142 23.34 0.38 4.83
C MET A 142 22.55 -0.07 3.59
N ILE A 143 23.15 0.10 2.40
CA ILE A 143 22.53 -0.32 1.14
C ILE A 143 22.35 -1.84 1.11
N ALA A 144 23.38 -2.61 1.51
CA ALA A 144 23.30 -4.07 1.55
C ALA A 144 22.18 -4.57 2.49
N GLN A 145 22.01 -3.93 3.65
CA GLN A 145 20.94 -4.29 4.59
C GLN A 145 19.54 -3.86 4.09
N ALA A 146 19.46 -2.74 3.35
CA ALA A 146 18.20 -2.31 2.76
C ALA A 146 17.67 -3.31 1.72
N GLU A 147 18.55 -3.92 0.92
CA GLU A 147 18.19 -4.88 -0.14
C GLU A 147 17.39 -6.09 0.38
N GLU A 148 17.50 -6.47 1.66
CA GLU A 148 16.68 -7.53 2.27
C GLU A 148 15.17 -7.26 2.26
N PHE A 149 14.79 -5.98 2.16
CA PHE A 149 13.41 -5.48 2.23
C PHE A 149 12.86 -5.04 0.88
N LYS A 150 13.68 -5.14 -0.17
CA LYS A 150 13.38 -4.75 -1.54
C LYS A 150 12.48 -5.78 -2.23
N GLY A 151 11.83 -5.35 -3.30
CA GLY A 151 11.01 -6.18 -4.16
C GLY A 151 9.53 -6.15 -3.79
N GLY A 152 8.75 -6.88 -4.58
CA GLY A 152 7.29 -6.82 -4.52
C GLY A 152 6.72 -5.77 -5.46
N THR A 153 5.40 -5.64 -5.40
CA THR A 153 4.61 -4.80 -6.30
C THR A 153 3.66 -3.95 -5.47
N PRO A 154 3.62 -2.63 -5.68
CA PRO A 154 2.61 -1.78 -5.08
C PRO A 154 1.23 -2.17 -5.58
N ILE A 155 0.31 -2.42 -4.66
CA ILE A 155 -1.09 -2.73 -4.96
C ILE A 155 -1.96 -1.63 -4.37
N THR A 156 -2.87 -1.08 -5.18
CA THR A 156 -3.91 -0.14 -4.72
C THR A 156 -5.19 -0.89 -4.38
N LEU A 157 -5.73 -0.62 -3.20
CA LEU A 157 -6.98 -1.19 -2.70
C LEU A 157 -8.14 -0.21 -2.93
N PRO A 158 -9.37 -0.69 -3.17
CA PRO A 158 -10.55 0.13 -2.98
C PRO A 158 -10.68 0.54 -1.50
N ILE A 159 -11.38 1.63 -1.23
CA ILE A 159 -11.78 2.01 0.14
C ILE A 159 -12.97 1.14 0.54
N ASP A 160 -12.66 -0.10 0.88
CA ASP A 160 -13.59 -1.15 1.28
C ASP A 160 -12.94 -1.92 2.44
N ILE A 161 -13.60 -1.93 3.60
CA ILE A 161 -13.05 -2.54 4.81
C ILE A 161 -12.92 -4.06 4.69
N ASP A 162 -13.77 -4.72 3.90
CA ASP A 162 -13.71 -6.17 3.68
C ASP A 162 -12.54 -6.51 2.74
N ALA A 163 -12.26 -5.69 1.73
CA ALA A 163 -11.06 -5.85 0.90
C ALA A 163 -9.77 -5.65 1.71
N ILE A 164 -9.74 -4.64 2.59
CA ILE A 164 -8.61 -4.43 3.52
C ILE A 164 -8.46 -5.65 4.45
N ALA A 165 -9.57 -6.16 4.99
CA ALA A 165 -9.58 -7.35 5.84
C ALA A 165 -9.03 -8.61 5.15
N GLN A 166 -9.36 -8.82 3.87
CA GLN A 166 -8.80 -9.93 3.07
C GLN A 166 -7.27 -9.89 2.98
N VAL A 167 -6.70 -8.68 2.91
CA VAL A 167 -5.24 -8.50 2.86
C VAL A 167 -4.62 -8.76 4.24
N LEU A 168 -5.27 -8.30 5.32
CA LEU A 168 -4.81 -8.56 6.69
C LEU A 168 -4.81 -10.05 7.05
N ASP A 169 -5.81 -10.81 6.58
CA ASP A 169 -5.90 -12.26 6.78
C ASP A 169 -4.81 -13.04 6.04
N GLN A 170 -4.22 -12.44 4.99
CA GLN A 170 -3.02 -12.95 4.32
C GLN A 170 -1.72 -12.58 5.06
N GLY A 171 -1.82 -11.95 6.23
CA GLY A 171 -0.68 -11.50 7.03
C GLY A 171 -0.02 -10.23 6.52
N GLN A 172 -0.61 -9.53 5.55
CA GLN A 172 -0.03 -8.33 4.95
C GLN A 172 -0.61 -7.07 5.63
N PRO A 173 0.23 -6.14 6.08
CA PRO A 173 -0.25 -4.84 6.58
C PRO A 173 -0.78 -4.00 5.42
N VAL A 174 -1.66 -3.04 5.73
CA VAL A 174 -2.22 -2.11 4.75
C VAL A 174 -1.92 -0.68 5.16
N LEU A 175 -1.47 0.14 4.24
CA LEU A 175 -1.36 1.58 4.43
C LEU A 175 -2.70 2.21 4.13
N LEU A 176 -3.20 3.03 5.05
CA LEU A 176 -4.48 3.71 4.93
C LEU A 176 -4.26 5.22 5.10
N CYS A 177 -4.67 6.01 4.10
CA CYS A 177 -4.66 7.45 4.20
C CYS A 177 -6.06 7.97 4.51
N LEU A 178 -6.15 8.84 5.52
CA LEU A 178 -7.39 9.46 5.95
C LEU A 178 -7.24 10.98 6.00
N SER A 179 -8.36 11.68 5.83
CA SER A 179 -8.47 13.09 6.11
C SER A 179 -9.46 13.31 7.25
N ALA A 180 -9.05 14.06 8.27
CA ALA A 180 -9.87 14.34 9.45
C ALA A 180 -9.57 15.74 9.98
N ASP A 181 -10.33 16.19 10.98
CA ASP A 181 -9.86 17.26 11.85
C ASP A 181 -8.96 16.68 12.94
N THR A 182 -7.88 17.38 13.31
CA THR A 182 -7.01 16.96 14.42
C THR A 182 -7.75 16.81 15.75
N SER A 183 -8.86 17.52 15.96
CA SER A 183 -9.73 17.35 17.15
C SER A 183 -10.49 16.01 17.18
N GLU A 184 -10.70 15.39 16.02
CA GLU A 184 -11.29 14.05 15.89
C GLU A 184 -10.25 12.94 16.18
N TRP A 185 -8.96 13.27 16.09
CA TRP A 185 -7.86 12.30 16.06
C TRP A 185 -7.42 11.81 17.46
N ASN A 186 -8.27 10.96 18.05
CA ASN A 186 -8.06 10.30 19.34
C ASN A 186 -8.01 8.76 19.21
N SER A 187 -8.06 8.01 20.30
CA SER A 187 -7.92 6.54 20.31
C SER A 187 -9.01 5.81 19.53
N PHE A 188 -10.19 6.43 19.39
CA PHE A 188 -11.32 5.95 18.59
C PHE A 188 -11.99 7.14 17.87
N PRO A 189 -11.41 7.61 16.74
CA PRO A 189 -11.86 8.83 16.07
C PRO A 189 -13.34 8.82 15.72
N GLN A 190 -13.99 9.97 15.92
CA GLN A 190 -15.42 10.19 15.65
C GLN A 190 -15.59 11.44 14.78
N MET A 191 -16.56 11.43 13.87
CA MET A 191 -16.84 12.57 12.99
C MET A 191 -17.64 13.64 13.73
N THR A 192 -16.94 14.57 14.38
CA THR A 192 -17.54 15.66 15.16
C THR A 192 -17.28 17.04 14.57
N ALA A 193 -16.36 17.15 13.59
CA ALA A 193 -15.92 18.40 13.01
C ALA A 193 -16.30 18.54 11.53
N TYR A 194 -16.56 19.78 11.13
CA TYR A 194 -16.86 20.15 9.74
C TYR A 194 -15.58 20.40 8.91
N SER A 195 -14.46 20.73 9.55
CA SER A 195 -13.16 20.94 8.88
C SER A 195 -12.40 19.64 8.66
N LEU A 196 -11.51 19.66 7.65
CA LEU A 196 -10.58 18.59 7.33
C LEU A 196 -9.16 19.17 7.26
N ASN A 197 -8.59 19.46 8.44
CA ASN A 197 -7.27 20.10 8.53
C ASN A 197 -6.09 19.12 8.56
N MET A 198 -6.37 17.82 8.55
CA MET A 198 -5.37 16.76 8.58
C MET A 198 -5.49 15.88 7.32
N ARG A 199 -4.35 15.55 6.70
CA ARG A 199 -4.22 14.41 5.78
C ARG A 199 -3.06 13.53 6.25
N HIS A 200 -3.38 12.30 6.61
CA HIS A 200 -2.51 11.45 7.40
C HIS A 200 -2.50 10.01 6.89
N ASN A 201 -1.39 9.29 7.11
CA ASN A 201 -1.21 7.90 6.74
C ASN A 201 -0.92 7.07 7.99
N VAL A 202 -1.58 5.93 8.12
CA VAL A 202 -1.41 4.96 9.20
C VAL A 202 -1.21 3.56 8.63
N THR A 203 -0.60 2.68 9.42
CA THR A 203 -0.48 1.26 9.07
C THR A 203 -1.57 0.45 9.76
N VAL A 204 -2.50 -0.08 8.99
CA VAL A 204 -3.47 -1.07 9.45
C VAL A 204 -2.76 -2.40 9.68
N VAL A 205 -2.87 -2.88 10.91
CA VAL A 205 -2.20 -4.11 11.35
C VAL A 205 -3.16 -5.23 11.68
N ASP A 206 -4.37 -4.90 12.11
CA ASP A 206 -5.36 -5.88 12.53
C ASP A 206 -6.80 -5.39 12.29
N ARG A 207 -7.77 -6.25 12.58
CA ARG A 207 -9.21 -6.01 12.43
C ARG A 207 -10.00 -6.71 13.52
N THR A 208 -11.12 -6.13 13.91
CA THR A 208 -12.03 -6.70 14.93
C THR A 208 -13.46 -6.18 14.73
N ILE A 209 -14.43 -6.86 15.32
CA ILE A 209 -15.68 -6.20 15.73
C ILE A 209 -15.42 -5.48 17.07
N TYR A 210 -15.79 -4.20 17.15
CA TYR A 210 -15.70 -3.40 18.36
C TYR A 210 -16.92 -2.49 18.45
N GLN A 211 -17.65 -2.51 19.57
CA GLN A 211 -18.93 -1.77 19.70
C GLN A 211 -19.89 -2.06 18.53
N ASP A 212 -20.12 -3.35 18.25
CA ASP A 212 -21.04 -3.86 17.22
C ASP A 212 -20.80 -3.38 15.77
N GLN A 213 -19.62 -2.81 15.48
CA GLN A 213 -19.23 -2.40 14.13
C GLN A 213 -17.88 -2.99 13.73
N LYS A 214 -17.64 -3.10 12.42
CA LYS A 214 -16.33 -3.49 11.90
C LYS A 214 -15.33 -2.37 12.13
N CYS A 215 -14.17 -2.72 12.66
CA CYS A 215 -13.11 -1.78 12.95
C CYS A 215 -11.75 -2.31 12.48
N LEU A 216 -10.91 -1.40 12.04
CA LEU A 216 -9.50 -1.63 11.80
C LEU A 216 -8.69 -1.19 13.01
N ILE A 217 -7.65 -1.96 13.35
CA ILE A 217 -6.63 -1.57 14.32
C ILE A 217 -5.44 -1.04 13.54
N VAL A 218 -5.05 0.20 13.84
CA VAL A 218 -3.98 0.90 13.14
C VAL A 218 -2.88 1.31 14.10
N ASP A 219 -1.64 1.16 13.65
CA ASP A 219 -0.47 1.76 14.28
C ASP A 219 -0.24 3.12 13.64
N ASP A 220 -0.09 4.13 14.49
CA ASP A 220 -0.03 5.55 14.13
C ASP A 220 1.24 6.19 14.71
N SER A 221 1.87 7.04 13.90
CA SER A 221 3.03 7.84 14.26
C SER A 221 2.72 9.29 14.66
N PHE A 222 1.47 9.73 14.60
CA PHE A 222 1.06 11.11 14.86
C PHE A 222 0.14 11.24 16.08
N MET A 223 0.34 12.33 16.84
CA MET A 223 -0.39 12.60 18.09
C MET A 223 -0.43 11.38 19.01
N VAL A 224 0.73 10.74 19.19
CA VAL A 224 0.85 9.43 19.83
C VAL A 224 0.25 9.41 21.24
N ASN A 225 0.31 10.51 21.98
CA ASN A 225 -0.30 10.62 23.31
C ASN A 225 -1.83 10.53 23.32
N THR A 226 -2.51 10.72 22.17
CA THR A 226 -3.97 10.56 22.05
C THR A 226 -4.39 9.17 21.62
N THR A 227 -3.44 8.27 21.38
CA THR A 227 -3.69 6.86 21.03
C THR A 227 -4.11 6.05 22.26
N ILE A 228 -4.53 4.80 22.06
CA ILE A 228 -4.90 3.90 23.14
C ILE A 228 -3.72 3.75 24.11
N ASN A 229 -3.91 4.22 25.35
CA ASN A 229 -2.89 4.25 26.40
C ASN A 229 -1.59 5.00 26.04
N GLY A 230 -1.56 5.78 24.94
CA GLY A 230 -0.34 6.45 24.47
C GLY A 230 0.68 5.53 23.77
N GLU A 231 0.27 4.33 23.34
CA GLU A 231 1.15 3.28 22.81
C GLU A 231 1.22 3.22 21.27
N GLY A 232 0.58 4.16 20.57
CA GLY A 232 0.63 4.26 19.10
C GLY A 232 -0.55 3.61 18.38
N GLN A 233 -1.47 2.92 19.07
CA GLN A 233 -2.61 2.25 18.42
C GLN A 233 -3.91 3.04 18.46
N ARG A 234 -4.68 2.99 17.37
CA ARG A 234 -6.07 3.50 17.30
C ARG A 234 -7.00 2.44 16.74
N ILE A 235 -8.28 2.57 17.10
CA ILE A 235 -9.38 1.83 16.50
C ILE A 235 -10.03 2.77 15.49
N ILE A 236 -10.18 2.37 14.24
CA ILE A 236 -10.87 3.15 13.21
C ILE A 236 -12.09 2.38 12.75
N SER A 237 -13.29 2.95 12.91
CA SER A 237 -14.54 2.31 12.51
C SER A 237 -14.75 2.31 10.99
N GLU A 238 -15.57 1.38 10.51
CA GLU A 238 -16.04 1.32 9.13
C GLU A 238 -16.66 2.65 8.66
N ASP A 239 -17.53 3.26 9.46
CA ASP A 239 -18.15 4.55 9.09
C ASP A 239 -17.12 5.67 8.96
N PHE A 240 -16.13 5.73 9.87
CA PHE A 240 -15.04 6.70 9.75
C PHE A 240 -14.20 6.44 8.49
N ILE A 241 -13.87 5.17 8.18
CA ILE A 241 -13.15 4.79 6.97
C ILE A 241 -13.92 5.22 5.72
N LEU A 242 -15.21 4.88 5.63
CA LEU A 242 -16.06 5.19 4.48
C LEU A 242 -16.16 6.69 4.20
N LYS A 243 -16.05 7.54 5.23
CA LYS A 243 -16.18 9.00 5.10
C LYS A 243 -14.85 9.75 5.02
N ARG A 244 -13.78 9.19 5.59
CA ARG A 244 -12.51 9.91 5.78
C ARG A 244 -11.34 9.28 5.03
N ALA A 245 -11.37 8.00 4.67
CA ALA A 245 -10.30 7.37 3.93
C ALA A 245 -10.38 7.70 2.43
N PHE A 246 -9.22 7.92 1.80
CA PHE A 246 -9.12 8.27 0.38
C PHE A 246 -8.02 7.52 -0.38
N PHE A 247 -7.17 6.77 0.31
CA PHE A 247 -6.22 5.85 -0.30
C PHE A 247 -6.00 4.66 0.60
N ALA A 248 -5.96 3.47 0.03
CA ALA A 248 -5.48 2.27 0.68
C ALA A 248 -4.53 1.53 -0.27
N GLY A 249 -3.46 0.96 0.26
CA GLY A 249 -2.52 0.21 -0.55
C GLY A 249 -1.57 -0.64 0.28
N TYR A 250 -0.93 -1.60 -0.35
CA TYR A 250 0.01 -2.50 0.30
C TYR A 250 1.04 -3.00 -0.72
N LYS A 251 2.11 -3.59 -0.21
CA LYS A 251 3.10 -4.27 -1.04
C LYS A 251 2.77 -5.75 -1.14
N LYS A 252 2.78 -6.32 -2.34
CA LYS A 252 2.59 -7.76 -2.55
C LYS A 252 3.74 -8.37 -3.32
N ILE A 253 4.27 -9.49 -2.84
CA ILE A 253 5.17 -10.31 -3.65
C ILE A 253 4.33 -11.07 -4.67
N ILE A 254 4.50 -10.75 -5.95
CA ILE A 254 3.86 -11.47 -7.05
C ILE A 254 4.76 -12.65 -7.43
N PRO A 255 4.30 -13.89 -7.25
CA PRO A 255 5.10 -15.06 -7.59
C PRO A 255 5.34 -15.13 -9.10
N PRO A 256 6.53 -15.61 -9.53
CA PRO A 256 6.83 -15.77 -10.95
C PRO A 256 5.85 -16.76 -11.60
N PRO A 257 5.71 -16.71 -12.94
CA PRO A 257 4.94 -17.70 -13.68
C PRO A 257 5.37 -19.13 -13.34
N GLN A 258 4.41 -20.04 -13.25
CA GLN A 258 4.62 -21.47 -13.12
C GLN A 258 3.85 -22.18 -14.23
N PRO A 259 4.42 -23.20 -14.88
CA PRO A 259 3.70 -23.94 -15.92
C PRO A 259 2.44 -24.58 -15.33
N ILE A 260 1.29 -24.20 -15.85
CA ILE A 260 0.02 -24.89 -15.62
C ILE A 260 -0.39 -25.66 -16.87
N PRO A 261 -1.25 -26.69 -16.77
CA PRO A 261 -1.82 -27.33 -17.95
C PRO A 261 -2.46 -26.29 -18.87
N LYS A 262 -2.11 -26.37 -20.15
CA LYS A 262 -2.64 -25.46 -21.17
C LYS A 262 -4.16 -25.60 -21.26
N PRO A 263 -4.94 -24.55 -20.98
CA PRO A 263 -6.39 -24.62 -21.06
C PRO A 263 -6.85 -24.73 -22.51
N ASN A 264 -7.83 -25.59 -22.77
CA ASN A 264 -8.52 -25.68 -24.05
C ASN A 264 -9.63 -24.63 -24.11
N HIS A 265 -9.40 -23.56 -24.87
CA HIS A 265 -10.34 -22.46 -25.03
C HIS A 265 -10.18 -21.80 -26.41
N ILE A 266 -11.29 -21.39 -27.03
CA ILE A 266 -11.30 -20.63 -28.28
C ILE A 266 -11.70 -19.20 -27.95
N PHE A 267 -10.80 -18.26 -28.23
CA PHE A 267 -11.01 -16.83 -27.98
C PHE A 267 -11.80 -16.19 -29.12
N THR A 268 -12.97 -15.63 -28.80
CA THR A 268 -13.92 -15.09 -29.80
C THR A 268 -14.11 -13.59 -29.71
N ILE A 269 -13.80 -12.97 -28.56
CA ILE A 269 -13.97 -11.53 -28.34
C ILE A 269 -12.62 -10.83 -28.17
N ASP A 270 -12.52 -9.61 -28.69
CA ASP A 270 -11.35 -8.77 -28.44
C ASP A 270 -11.32 -8.32 -26.97
N MET A 271 -10.14 -8.28 -26.36
CA MET A 271 -9.96 -7.93 -24.95
C MET A 271 -8.93 -6.82 -24.77
N ARG A 272 -9.24 -5.84 -23.92
CA ARG A 272 -8.41 -4.67 -23.61
C ARG A 272 -8.46 -4.29 -22.13
N PHE A 273 -7.61 -3.34 -21.75
CA PHE A 273 -7.58 -2.77 -20.40
C PHE A 273 -8.97 -2.33 -19.93
N GLY A 274 -9.33 -2.72 -18.70
CA GLY A 274 -10.62 -2.46 -18.07
C GLY A 274 -11.69 -3.53 -18.32
N ASP A 275 -11.50 -4.44 -19.28
CA ASP A 275 -12.49 -5.49 -19.55
C ASP A 275 -12.57 -6.49 -18.39
N ARG A 276 -13.80 -6.97 -18.13
CA ARG A 276 -14.07 -8.00 -17.12
C ARG A 276 -15.02 -9.06 -17.67
N ASN A 277 -14.52 -10.28 -17.91
CA ASN A 277 -15.33 -11.42 -18.38
C ASN A 277 -14.57 -12.76 -18.30
N ASN A 278 -15.24 -13.86 -18.63
CA ASN A 278 -14.67 -15.21 -18.59
C ASN A 278 -13.60 -15.46 -19.68
N GLU A 279 -13.64 -14.75 -20.82
CA GLU A 279 -12.54 -14.86 -21.81
C GLU A 279 -11.25 -14.24 -21.27
N VAL A 280 -11.33 -13.18 -20.47
CA VAL A 280 -10.16 -12.63 -19.78
C VAL A 280 -9.60 -13.64 -18.78
N THR A 281 -10.44 -14.36 -18.03
CA THR A 281 -9.99 -15.46 -17.16
C THR A 281 -9.26 -16.53 -17.97
N ALA A 282 -9.84 -16.98 -19.08
CA ALA A 282 -9.23 -17.96 -19.97
C ALA A 282 -7.91 -17.46 -20.59
N LEU A 283 -7.83 -16.16 -20.91
CA LEU A 283 -6.62 -15.51 -21.42
C LEU A 283 -5.53 -15.52 -20.37
N GLN A 284 -5.85 -15.18 -19.12
CA GLN A 284 -4.90 -15.19 -18.00
C GLN A 284 -4.36 -16.61 -17.73
N ASP A 285 -5.23 -17.62 -17.72
CA ASP A 285 -4.80 -19.02 -17.60
C ASP A 285 -3.94 -19.46 -18.78
N ARG A 286 -4.30 -19.05 -20.00
CA ARG A 286 -3.52 -19.33 -21.19
C ARG A 286 -2.14 -18.70 -21.12
N LEU A 287 -2.05 -17.42 -20.79
CA LEU A 287 -0.78 -16.70 -20.64
C LEU A 287 0.05 -17.26 -19.47
N LYS A 288 -0.59 -17.76 -18.42
CA LYS A 288 0.09 -18.45 -17.30
C LYS A 288 0.72 -19.76 -17.78
N SER A 289 0.01 -20.56 -18.57
CA SER A 289 0.54 -21.81 -19.14
C SER A 289 1.75 -21.60 -20.07
N GLU A 290 1.83 -20.44 -20.71
CA GLU A 290 2.92 -20.04 -21.62
C GLU A 290 4.06 -19.27 -20.89
N GLY A 291 3.94 -19.06 -19.57
CA GLY A 291 4.95 -18.39 -18.76
C GLY A 291 4.96 -16.86 -18.84
N PHE A 292 3.90 -16.22 -19.35
CA PHE A 292 3.78 -14.76 -19.46
C PHE A 292 2.98 -14.10 -18.34
N PHE A 293 2.12 -14.86 -17.65
CA PHE A 293 1.30 -14.36 -16.55
C PHE A 293 1.79 -14.93 -15.21
N PRO A 294 1.89 -14.10 -14.15
CA PRO A 294 2.36 -14.56 -12.85
C PRO A 294 1.44 -15.60 -12.21
N ASN A 295 1.96 -16.34 -11.23
CA ASN A 295 1.19 -17.40 -10.55
C ASN A 295 0.21 -16.83 -9.49
N ILE A 296 -0.70 -15.96 -9.93
CA ILE A 296 -1.79 -15.36 -9.14
C ILE A 296 -3.15 -15.85 -9.67
N PRO A 297 -4.26 -15.66 -8.93
CA PRO A 297 -5.59 -16.00 -9.43
C PRO A 297 -5.89 -15.31 -10.76
N SER A 298 -6.54 -16.04 -11.67
CA SER A 298 -7.06 -15.48 -12.92
C SER A 298 -8.40 -14.81 -12.61
N THR A 299 -8.35 -13.51 -12.27
CA THR A 299 -9.49 -12.76 -11.71
C THR A 299 -10.54 -12.40 -12.75
N GLY A 300 -10.25 -12.61 -14.04
CA GLY A 300 -11.12 -12.20 -15.14
C GLY A 300 -11.14 -10.70 -15.38
N TYR A 301 -10.27 -9.93 -14.71
CA TYR A 301 -10.09 -8.50 -14.95
C TYR A 301 -8.82 -8.20 -15.74
N PHE A 302 -8.96 -7.47 -16.84
CA PHE A 302 -7.86 -7.09 -17.71
C PHE A 302 -7.24 -5.78 -17.21
N GLY A 303 -6.40 -5.87 -16.18
CA GLY A 303 -5.64 -4.71 -15.69
C GLY A 303 -4.22 -4.63 -16.25
N SER A 304 -3.35 -3.95 -15.50
CA SER A 304 -1.95 -3.69 -15.86
C SER A 304 -1.11 -4.98 -15.98
N ILE A 305 -1.36 -5.99 -15.14
CA ILE A 305 -0.68 -7.30 -15.19
C ILE A 305 -1.05 -8.03 -16.48
N SER A 306 -2.34 -8.10 -16.80
CA SER A 306 -2.85 -8.74 -18.03
C SER A 306 -2.28 -8.05 -19.27
N LYS A 307 -2.27 -6.72 -19.31
CA LYS A 307 -1.69 -5.94 -20.41
C LYS A 307 -0.20 -6.27 -20.60
N LYS A 308 0.60 -6.30 -19.53
CA LYS A 308 2.02 -6.66 -19.58
C LYS A 308 2.24 -8.09 -20.08
N ALA A 309 1.43 -9.04 -19.62
CA ALA A 309 1.50 -10.43 -20.07
C ALA A 309 1.15 -10.58 -21.56
N VAL A 310 0.14 -9.86 -22.05
CA VAL A 310 -0.22 -9.84 -23.48
C VAL A 310 0.89 -9.22 -24.32
N VAL A 311 1.50 -8.11 -23.88
CA VAL A 311 2.66 -7.50 -24.57
C VAL A 311 3.82 -8.50 -24.68
N ALA A 312 4.12 -9.23 -23.61
CA ALA A 312 5.19 -10.23 -23.60
C ALA A 312 4.88 -11.40 -24.56
N TYR A 313 3.66 -11.91 -24.55
CA TYR A 313 3.19 -12.93 -25.50
C TYR A 313 3.27 -12.43 -26.95
N GLN A 314 2.73 -11.26 -27.23
CA GLN A 314 2.77 -10.65 -28.58
C GLN A 314 4.20 -10.51 -29.09
N THR A 315 5.10 -10.01 -28.24
CA THR A 315 6.52 -9.87 -28.57
C THR A 315 7.15 -11.22 -28.89
N LYS A 316 6.89 -12.26 -28.09
CA LYS A 316 7.42 -13.62 -28.34
C LYS A 316 6.95 -14.19 -29.68
N HIS A 317 5.71 -13.90 -30.06
CA HIS A 317 5.07 -14.45 -31.25
C HIS A 317 5.14 -13.53 -32.47
N ASN A 318 5.96 -12.47 -32.43
CA ASN A 318 6.12 -11.49 -33.52
C ASN A 318 4.80 -10.82 -33.96
N ILE A 319 3.92 -10.56 -32.99
CA ILE A 319 2.66 -9.82 -33.15
C ILE A 319 2.91 -8.38 -32.69
N PRO A 320 2.29 -7.34 -33.28
CA PRO A 320 2.39 -5.98 -32.75
C PRO A 320 2.06 -5.91 -31.25
N SER A 321 3.06 -5.54 -30.44
CA SER A 321 3.04 -5.57 -28.96
C SER A 321 2.22 -4.43 -28.33
N THR A 322 0.95 -4.35 -28.71
CA THR A 322 0.01 -3.30 -28.29
C THR A 322 -0.54 -3.50 -26.87
N GLY A 323 -0.50 -4.74 -26.36
CA GLY A 323 -1.19 -5.12 -25.13
C GLY A 323 -2.71 -5.27 -25.30
N PHE A 324 -3.22 -5.09 -26.52
CA PHE A 324 -4.61 -5.35 -26.90
C PHE A 324 -4.73 -6.74 -27.51
N CYS A 325 -5.59 -7.60 -26.96
CA CYS A 325 -5.85 -8.93 -27.50
C CYS A 325 -6.89 -8.85 -28.62
N GLY A 326 -6.47 -8.36 -29.79
CA GLY A 326 -7.27 -8.29 -31.01
C GLY A 326 -7.18 -9.54 -31.89
N PRO A 327 -7.71 -9.50 -33.13
CA PRO A 327 -7.81 -10.67 -34.01
C PRO A 327 -6.49 -11.42 -34.25
N LEU A 328 -5.37 -10.69 -34.40
CA LEU A 328 -4.05 -11.32 -34.59
C LEU A 328 -3.61 -12.14 -33.37
N THR A 329 -3.77 -11.58 -32.16
CA THR A 329 -3.43 -12.26 -30.91
C THR A 329 -4.35 -13.44 -30.67
N ARG A 330 -5.67 -13.29 -30.91
CA ARG A 330 -6.63 -14.39 -30.80
C ARG A 330 -6.34 -15.52 -31.77
N SER A 331 -5.97 -15.21 -33.01
CA SER A 331 -5.58 -16.23 -33.98
C SER A 331 -4.36 -17.02 -33.50
N ALA A 332 -3.35 -16.36 -32.92
CA ALA A 332 -2.18 -17.06 -32.39
C ALA A 332 -2.51 -17.95 -31.17
N LEU A 333 -3.37 -17.46 -30.27
CA LEU A 333 -3.86 -18.21 -29.11
C LEU A 333 -4.73 -19.42 -29.53
N ASN A 334 -5.55 -19.29 -30.57
CA ASN A 334 -6.44 -20.38 -31.01
C ASN A 334 -5.72 -21.48 -31.82
N ASN A 335 -4.54 -21.18 -32.38
CA ASN A 335 -3.78 -22.09 -33.25
C ASN A 335 -2.71 -22.91 -32.52
N THR A 336 -2.72 -22.92 -31.19
CA THR A 336 -1.71 -23.59 -30.37
C THR A 336 -2.34 -24.43 -29.28
#